data_AF-A0A815SBX7-F1
#
_entry.id   AF-A0A815SBX7-F1
#
_cell.length_a   1.000
_cell.length_b   1.000
_cell.length_c   1.000
_cell.angle_alpha   90.00
_cell.angle_beta   90.00
_cell.angle_gamma   90.00
#
_symmetry.space_group_name_H-M   'P 1'
#
loop_
_entity.id
_entity.type
_entity.pdbx_description
1 polymer ?
#
loop_
_entity_poly.entity_id
_entity_poly.type
_entity_poly.pdbx_seq_one_letter_code
_entity_poly.pdbx_strand_id
1 'polypeptide(L)'
;MPKKPLDANKPRGPVTAYALFVRTCRDELRRKYPQLTVDYNVIAKKCSERWKVMNDIEKKRFNDTADLQRKRYKEEMATYLQEQSAKQQQQQQQQQQQSATSSILLQTPSTQYLQQQQLLLYQKKPAKKRERKPKDPHAPKKPLSAYFLFCADERPKVHGSQTGMSVSDVARELGIRWKNAPIELKNKYEQAASEKKHVYQAEMAIYRHQTSTSTSPPETPQTPLTPHDYQPIFSSSSIQQQQHSQLQHILQQQQQQHQQNFNSYDNGDTTEHPTEFDMITGGHSVGDNDV
;
A
#
# COMPACT_ATOMS: atom_id res chain seq x y z
N MET A 1 -18.12 27.44 8.97
CA MET A 1 -17.13 26.52 9.57
C MET A 1 -17.87 25.49 10.42
N PRO A 2 -17.93 24.21 10.03
CA PRO A 2 -18.48 23.18 10.92
C PRO A 2 -17.59 23.06 12.15
N LYS A 3 -18.18 23.11 13.35
CA LYS A 3 -17.44 22.93 14.61
C LYS A 3 -16.82 21.53 14.57
N LYS A 4 -15.49 21.45 14.68
CA LYS A 4 -14.79 20.16 14.79
C LYS A 4 -15.46 19.35 15.92
N PRO A 5 -15.66 18.03 15.74
CA PRO A 5 -16.19 17.19 16.80
C PRO A 5 -15.36 17.40 18.07
N LEU A 6 -16.03 17.70 19.18
CA LEU A 6 -15.36 17.81 20.48
C LEU A 6 -14.69 16.46 20.77
N ASP A 7 -13.39 16.45 21.06
CA ASP A 7 -12.69 15.22 21.44
C ASP A 7 -13.39 14.61 22.67
N ALA A 8 -13.95 13.42 22.49
CA ALA A 8 -14.69 12.70 23.52
C ALA A 8 -13.81 12.38 24.75
N ASN A 9 -12.48 12.29 24.56
CA ASN A 9 -11.52 11.99 25.61
C ASN A 9 -11.04 13.23 26.36
N LYS A 10 -11.46 14.44 25.95
CA LYS A 10 -11.05 15.66 26.64
C LYS A 10 -11.65 15.69 28.05
N PRO A 11 -10.85 15.84 29.11
CA PRO A 11 -11.34 15.94 30.47
C PRO A 11 -12.43 17.03 30.60
N ARG A 12 -13.51 16.71 31.32
CA ARG A 12 -14.61 17.67 31.53
C ARG A 12 -14.23 18.67 32.61
N GLY A 13 -14.64 19.93 32.42
CA GLY A 13 -14.33 21.02 33.35
C GLY A 13 -14.77 20.75 34.79
N PRO A 14 -14.09 21.35 35.78
CA PRO A 14 -14.38 21.13 37.19
C PRO A 14 -15.74 21.72 37.56
N VAL A 15 -16.42 21.09 38.51
CA VAL A 15 -17.72 21.55 39.01
C VAL A 15 -17.51 22.54 40.14
N THR A 16 -18.20 23.68 40.09
CA THR A 16 -18.12 24.71 41.13
C THR A 16 -18.85 24.30 42.41
N ALA A 17 -18.51 24.94 43.54
CA ALA A 17 -19.13 24.69 44.83
C ALA A 17 -20.67 24.85 44.78
N TYR A 18 -21.15 25.94 44.16
CA TYR A 18 -22.57 26.17 43.95
C TYR A 18 -23.22 25.09 43.06
N ALA A 19 -22.57 24.66 41.99
CA ALA A 19 -23.12 23.62 41.11
C ALA A 19 -23.18 22.25 41.81
N LEU A 20 -22.23 21.92 42.69
CA LEU A 20 -22.29 20.75 43.55
C LEU A 20 -23.47 20.84 44.52
N PHE A 21 -23.68 22.00 45.14
CA PHE A 21 -24.81 22.26 46.02
C PHE A 21 -26.18 22.19 45.30
N VAL A 22 -26.28 22.72 44.08
CA VAL A 22 -27.51 22.60 43.28
C VAL A 22 -27.82 21.14 42.97
N ARG A 23 -26.80 20.31 42.73
CA ARG A 23 -26.98 18.85 42.55
C ARG A 23 -27.54 18.22 43.82
N THR A 24 -26.96 18.48 44.98
CA THR A 24 -27.45 17.92 46.25
C THR A 24 -28.87 18.37 46.57
N CYS A 25 -29.17 19.66 46.37
CA CYS A 25 -30.54 20.18 46.56
C CYS A 25 -31.54 19.53 45.62
N ARG A 26 -31.18 19.35 44.34
CA ARG A 26 -32.05 18.68 43.37
C ARG A 26 -32.33 17.25 43.77
N ASP A 27 -31.31 16.52 44.24
CA ASP A 27 -31.46 15.12 44.65
C ASP A 27 -32.27 14.99 45.96
N GLU A 28 -32.12 15.93 46.90
CA GLU A 28 -32.98 16.04 48.08
C GLU A 28 -34.45 16.29 47.72
N LEU A 29 -34.70 17.20 46.76
CA LEU A 29 -36.05 17.51 46.31
C LEU A 29 -36.71 16.34 45.58
N ARG A 30 -35.97 15.65 44.70
CA ARG A 30 -36.46 14.42 44.04
C ARG A 30 -36.79 13.32 45.05
N ARG A 31 -36.01 13.20 46.13
CA ARG A 31 -36.27 12.22 47.19
C ARG A 31 -37.51 12.56 48.01
N LYS A 32 -37.74 13.84 48.31
CA LYS A 32 -38.91 14.31 49.10
C LYS A 32 -40.20 14.37 48.28
N TYR A 33 -40.11 14.62 46.98
CA TYR A 33 -41.25 14.77 46.08
C TYR A 33 -41.08 13.89 44.82
N PRO A 34 -41.03 12.55 44.95
CA PRO A 34 -40.74 11.66 43.83
C PRO A 34 -41.86 11.64 42.77
N GLN A 35 -43.10 11.99 43.14
CA GLN A 35 -44.27 12.00 42.25
C GLN A 35 -44.52 13.36 41.58
N LEU A 36 -43.84 14.42 42.05
CA LEU A 36 -44.06 15.77 41.54
C LEU A 36 -43.08 16.05 40.41
N THR A 37 -43.59 16.41 39.24
CA THR A 37 -42.76 16.98 38.16
C THR A 37 -42.22 18.32 38.62
N VAL A 38 -41.05 18.32 39.26
CA VAL A 38 -40.45 19.54 39.82
C VAL A 38 -39.85 20.39 38.69
N ASP A 39 -40.45 21.57 38.45
CA ASP A 39 -39.97 22.56 37.48
C ASP A 39 -38.55 23.05 37.83
N TYR A 40 -37.65 23.03 36.83
CA TYR A 40 -36.27 23.48 36.96
C TYR A 40 -36.15 24.92 37.51
N ASN A 41 -37.03 25.83 37.08
CA ASN A 41 -36.99 27.24 37.50
C ASN A 41 -37.29 27.40 38.99
N VAL A 42 -38.17 26.56 39.53
CA VAL A 42 -38.50 26.54 40.96
C VAL A 42 -37.32 26.02 41.77
N ILE A 43 -36.64 24.98 41.27
CA ILE A 43 -35.41 24.44 41.90
C ILE A 43 -34.30 25.49 41.90
N ALA A 44 -34.06 26.15 40.76
CA ALA A 44 -33.02 27.16 40.62
C ALA A 44 -33.22 28.34 41.60
N LYS A 45 -34.46 28.83 41.75
CA LYS A 45 -34.81 29.87 42.73
C LYS A 45 -34.56 29.41 44.17
N LYS A 46 -35.10 28.25 44.56
CA LYS A 46 -34.96 27.71 45.92
C LYS A 46 -33.51 27.40 46.30
N CYS A 47 -32.71 26.88 45.37
CA CYS A 47 -31.28 26.67 45.57
C CYS A 47 -30.55 28.00 45.79
N SER A 48 -30.86 29.03 45.01
CA SER A 48 -30.22 30.34 45.14
C SER A 48 -30.49 31.00 46.50
N GLU A 49 -31.75 30.97 46.96
CA GLU A 49 -32.15 31.48 48.28
C GLU A 49 -31.44 30.71 49.40
N ARG A 50 -31.44 29.37 49.34
CA ARG A 50 -30.77 28.51 50.34
C ARG A 50 -29.25 28.72 50.37
N TRP A 51 -28.60 28.87 49.21
CA TRP A 51 -27.16 29.15 49.15
C TRP A 51 -26.80 30.50 49.77
N LYS A 52 -27.64 31.52 49.58
CA LYS A 52 -27.42 32.85 50.15
C LYS A 52 -27.39 32.82 51.68
N VAL A 53 -28.32 32.09 52.30
CA VAL A 53 -28.45 31.99 53.77
C VAL A 53 -27.63 30.85 54.41
N MET A 54 -26.96 30.03 53.60
CA MET A 54 -26.14 28.92 54.07
C MET A 54 -24.94 29.43 54.89
N ASN A 55 -24.66 28.75 56.01
CA ASN A 55 -23.55 29.11 56.89
C ASN A 55 -22.18 28.77 56.26
N ASP A 56 -21.12 29.38 56.79
CA ASP A 56 -19.78 29.24 56.22
C ASP A 56 -19.23 27.82 56.37
N ILE A 57 -19.63 27.09 57.41
CA ILE A 57 -19.21 25.70 57.65
C ILE A 57 -19.77 24.78 56.56
N GLU A 58 -21.06 24.93 56.22
CA GLU A 58 -21.74 24.18 55.17
C GLU A 58 -21.19 24.56 53.78
N LYS A 59 -20.98 25.86 53.52
CA LYS A 59 -20.33 26.33 52.29
C LYS A 59 -18.92 25.79 52.15
N LYS A 60 -18.15 25.71 53.25
CA LYS A 60 -16.78 25.19 53.26
C LYS A 60 -16.72 23.78 52.70
N ARG A 61 -17.65 22.89 53.06
CA ARG A 61 -17.71 21.53 52.51
C ARG A 61 -17.81 21.52 50.97
N PHE A 62 -18.63 22.40 50.41
CA PHE A 62 -18.78 22.50 48.95
C PHE A 62 -17.57 23.15 48.28
N ASN A 63 -16.96 24.14 48.92
CA ASN A 63 -15.73 24.77 48.45
C ASN A 63 -14.56 23.77 48.44
N ASP A 64 -14.33 23.05 49.53
CA ASP A 64 -13.28 22.02 49.64
C ASP A 64 -13.47 20.96 48.52
N THR A 65 -14.73 20.55 48.27
CA THR A 65 -15.03 19.60 47.20
C THR A 65 -14.76 20.20 45.81
N ALA A 66 -15.11 21.47 45.58
CA ALA A 66 -14.86 22.14 44.31
C ALA A 66 -13.36 22.34 44.04
N ASP A 67 -12.58 22.60 45.07
CA ASP A 67 -11.11 22.70 44.97
C ASP A 67 -10.49 21.35 44.63
N LEU A 68 -10.99 20.25 45.20
CA LEU A 68 -10.59 18.90 44.80
C LEU A 68 -10.95 18.61 43.33
N GLN A 69 -12.13 19.03 42.86
CA GLN A 69 -12.51 18.89 41.46
C GLN A 69 -11.59 19.71 40.54
N ARG A 70 -11.20 20.92 40.95
CA ARG A 70 -10.24 21.76 40.21
C ARG A 70 -8.87 21.11 40.13
N LYS A 71 -8.38 20.54 41.23
CA LYS A 71 -7.11 19.81 41.28
C LYS A 71 -7.12 18.59 40.34
N ARG A 72 -8.15 17.75 40.44
CA ARG A 72 -8.31 16.58 39.55
C ARG A 72 -8.31 16.99 38.08
N TYR A 73 -9.09 18.01 37.71
CA TYR A 73 -9.14 18.49 36.32
C TYR A 73 -7.78 19.00 35.84
N LYS A 74 -7.00 19.69 36.70
CA LYS A 74 -5.66 20.16 36.35
C LYS A 74 -4.72 18.99 36.06
N GLU A 75 -4.76 17.95 36.88
CA GLU A 75 -3.95 16.73 36.71
C GLU A 75 -4.39 15.95 35.46
N GLU A 76 -5.68 15.68 35.30
CA GLU A 76 -6.24 15.01 34.10
C GLU A 76 -5.91 15.78 32.81
N MET A 77 -6.03 17.11 32.82
CA MET A 77 -5.70 17.94 31.66
C MET A 77 -4.20 17.92 31.35
N ALA A 78 -3.34 17.90 32.36
CA ALA A 78 -1.89 17.80 32.16
C ALA A 78 -1.54 16.46 31.49
N THR A 79 -2.10 15.35 31.97
CA THR A 79 -1.94 14.03 31.34
C THR A 79 -2.49 14.02 29.92
N TYR A 80 -3.70 14.56 29.70
CA TYR A 80 -4.28 14.67 28.36
C TYR A 80 -3.39 15.45 27.40
N LEU A 81 -2.84 16.61 27.81
CA LEU A 81 -1.94 17.40 26.98
C LEU A 81 -0.64 16.66 26.67
N GLN A 82 -0.08 15.96 27.66
CA GLN A 82 1.10 15.11 27.48
C GLN A 82 0.81 14.01 26.46
N GLU A 83 -0.30 13.28 26.59
CA GLU A 83 -0.71 12.24 25.65
C GLU A 83 -0.95 12.79 24.24
N GLN A 84 -1.58 13.96 24.11
CA GLN A 84 -1.78 14.61 22.81
C GLN A 84 -0.45 14.95 22.15
N SER A 85 0.52 15.46 22.90
CA SER A 85 1.87 15.74 22.39
C SER A 85 2.60 14.45 21.97
N ALA A 86 2.48 13.37 22.75
CA ALA A 86 3.09 12.09 22.45
C ALA A 86 2.49 11.43 21.20
N LYS A 87 1.15 11.48 21.05
CA LYS A 87 0.45 11.02 19.85
C LYS A 87 0.90 11.78 18.60
N GLN A 88 1.08 13.10 18.72
CA GLN A 88 1.55 13.94 17.62
C GLN A 88 2.99 13.60 17.22
N GLN A 89 3.89 13.39 18.20
CA GLN A 89 5.27 12.96 17.94
C GLN A 89 5.33 11.57 17.32
N GLN A 90 4.57 10.60 17.83
CA GLN A 90 4.47 9.26 17.25
C GLN A 90 3.96 9.30 15.81
N GLN A 91 2.97 10.14 15.52
CA GLN A 91 2.47 10.31 14.17
C GLN A 91 3.54 10.89 13.23
N GLN A 92 4.31 11.89 13.69
CA GLN A 92 5.43 12.44 12.92
C GLN A 92 6.53 11.39 12.71
N GLN A 93 6.89 10.61 13.73
CA GLN A 93 7.87 9.53 13.61
C GLN A 93 7.39 8.45 12.64
N GLN A 94 6.12 8.04 12.70
CA GLN A 94 5.56 7.11 11.71
C GLN A 94 5.61 7.68 10.30
N GLN A 95 5.34 8.97 10.12
CA GLN A 95 5.40 9.62 8.82
C GLN A 95 6.85 9.69 8.29
N GLN A 96 7.81 9.99 9.16
CA GLN A 96 9.23 9.97 8.84
C GLN A 96 9.70 8.54 8.52
N GLN A 97 9.33 7.54 9.32
CA GLN A 97 9.62 6.13 9.06
C GLN A 97 8.97 5.65 7.76
N GLN A 98 7.74 6.05 7.45
CA GLN A 98 7.09 5.75 6.16
C GLN A 98 7.83 6.40 4.99
N SER A 99 8.32 7.63 5.15
CA SER A 99 9.11 8.31 4.12
C SER A 99 10.50 7.67 3.94
N ALA A 100 11.16 7.29 5.03
CA ALA A 100 12.46 6.62 5.03
C ALA A 100 12.35 5.19 4.49
N THR A 101 11.33 4.42 4.90
CA THR A 101 11.06 3.08 4.35
C THR A 101 10.69 3.15 2.88
N SER A 102 9.90 4.14 2.43
CA SER A 102 9.63 4.35 1.01
C SER A 102 10.90 4.69 0.24
N SER A 103 11.78 5.53 0.80
CA SER A 103 13.07 5.88 0.20
C SER A 103 14.02 4.67 0.12
N ILE A 104 14.11 3.86 1.17
CA ILE A 104 14.91 2.63 1.21
C ILE A 104 14.35 1.59 0.24
N LEU A 105 13.01 1.40 0.22
CA LEU A 105 12.38 0.51 -0.75
C LEU A 105 12.74 0.98 -2.16
N LEU A 106 12.64 2.27 -2.50
CA LEU A 106 12.98 2.79 -3.84
C LEU A 106 14.47 2.68 -4.23
N GLN A 107 15.37 2.39 -3.28
CA GLN A 107 16.80 2.23 -3.52
C GLN A 107 17.25 0.76 -3.65
N THR A 108 16.39 -0.23 -3.35
CA THR A 108 16.76 -1.63 -3.58
C THR A 108 16.70 -1.97 -5.08
N PRO A 109 17.66 -2.74 -5.64
CA PRO A 109 17.63 -3.12 -7.06
C PRO A 109 16.34 -3.85 -7.50
N SER A 110 15.70 -4.55 -6.55
CA SER A 110 14.47 -5.33 -6.77
C SER A 110 13.23 -4.47 -7.02
N THR A 111 13.05 -3.38 -6.27
CA THR A 111 11.93 -2.45 -6.44
C THR A 111 12.10 -1.53 -7.64
N GLN A 112 13.32 -1.10 -7.97
CA GLN A 112 13.58 -0.39 -9.22
C GLN A 112 13.23 -1.26 -10.44
N TYR A 113 13.54 -2.56 -10.39
CA TYR A 113 13.14 -3.52 -11.41
C TYR A 113 11.62 -3.69 -11.50
N LEU A 114 10.92 -3.79 -10.35
CA LEU A 114 9.45 -3.86 -10.33
C LEU A 114 8.79 -2.57 -10.82
N GLN A 115 9.35 -1.39 -10.50
CA GLN A 115 8.85 -0.10 -10.99
C GLN A 115 9.12 0.07 -12.50
N GLN A 116 10.26 -0.39 -13.00
CA GLN A 116 10.55 -0.44 -14.44
C GLN A 116 9.60 -1.40 -15.17
N GLN A 117 9.28 -2.57 -14.59
CA GLN A 117 8.26 -3.47 -15.12
C GLN A 117 6.86 -2.82 -15.13
N GLN A 118 6.47 -2.12 -14.06
CA GLN A 118 5.20 -1.40 -14.03
C GLN A 118 5.16 -0.25 -15.04
N LEU A 119 6.25 0.47 -15.26
CA LEU A 119 6.35 1.49 -16.33
C LEU A 119 6.26 0.87 -17.73
N LEU A 120 6.86 -0.30 -17.96
CA LEU A 120 6.69 -1.07 -19.20
C LEU A 120 5.23 -1.52 -19.41
N LEU A 121 4.53 -1.86 -18.32
CA LEU A 121 3.10 -2.19 -18.36
C LEU A 121 2.22 -0.95 -18.53
N TYR A 122 2.59 0.21 -17.98
CA TYR A 122 1.85 1.47 -18.12
C TYR A 122 2.03 2.10 -19.50
N GLN A 123 3.20 1.90 -20.14
CA GLN A 123 3.44 2.23 -21.54
C GLN A 123 2.70 1.29 -22.52
N LYS A 124 2.23 0.12 -22.07
CA LYS A 124 1.19 -0.62 -22.78
C LYS A 124 -0.14 0.11 -22.57
N LYS A 125 -0.43 1.04 -23.48
CA LYS A 125 -1.77 1.63 -23.66
C LYS A 125 -2.82 0.51 -23.53
N PRO A 126 -3.92 0.69 -22.78
CA PRO A 126 -5.01 -0.28 -22.83
C PRO A 126 -5.36 -0.45 -24.29
N ALA A 127 -5.30 -1.69 -24.79
CA ALA A 127 -5.57 -1.97 -26.18
C ALA A 127 -6.96 -1.40 -26.48
N LYS A 128 -7.00 -0.26 -27.20
CA LYS A 128 -8.25 0.28 -27.76
C LYS A 128 -8.93 -0.93 -28.39
N LYS A 129 -10.18 -1.19 -28.00
CA LYS A 129 -11.01 -2.26 -28.57
C LYS A 129 -11.01 -2.03 -30.07
N ARG A 130 -10.12 -2.72 -30.78
CA ARG A 130 -9.98 -2.55 -32.22
C ARG A 130 -11.31 -2.99 -32.77
N GLU A 131 -12.04 -2.06 -33.39
CA GLU A 131 -13.15 -2.45 -34.25
C GLU A 131 -12.61 -3.53 -35.18
N ARG A 132 -13.24 -4.70 -35.09
CA ARG A 132 -12.87 -5.82 -35.93
C ARG A 132 -13.22 -5.38 -37.34
N LYS A 133 -12.21 -4.96 -38.10
CA LYS A 133 -12.33 -4.77 -39.55
C LYS A 133 -13.09 -5.99 -40.12
N PRO A 134 -14.06 -5.77 -41.03
CA PRO A 134 -14.75 -6.87 -41.70
C PRO A 134 -13.72 -7.91 -42.14
N LYS A 135 -13.91 -9.16 -41.72
CA LYS A 135 -13.04 -10.24 -42.18
C LYS A 135 -13.32 -10.41 -43.66
N ASP A 136 -12.27 -10.33 -44.48
CA ASP A 136 -12.34 -10.75 -45.88
C ASP A 136 -12.90 -12.19 -45.93
N PRO A 137 -14.03 -12.42 -46.61
CA PRO A 137 -14.62 -13.74 -46.78
C PRO A 137 -13.68 -14.77 -47.42
N HIS A 138 -12.69 -14.32 -48.20
CA HIS A 138 -11.74 -15.18 -48.92
C HIS A 138 -10.42 -15.42 -48.16
N ALA A 139 -10.22 -14.79 -47.00
CA ALA A 139 -9.03 -15.03 -46.19
C ALA A 139 -9.07 -16.42 -45.53
N PRO A 140 -7.98 -17.22 -45.61
CA PRO A 140 -7.86 -18.45 -44.85
C PRO A 140 -8.16 -18.22 -43.35
N LYS A 141 -8.90 -19.15 -42.74
CA LYS A 141 -9.27 -19.05 -41.32
C LYS A 141 -8.15 -19.60 -40.44
N LYS A 142 -7.90 -18.94 -39.32
CA LYS A 142 -6.89 -19.40 -38.36
C LYS A 142 -7.22 -20.81 -37.86
N PRO A 143 -6.23 -21.71 -37.77
CA PRO A 143 -6.43 -23.06 -37.29
C PRO A 143 -6.66 -23.06 -35.78
N LEU A 144 -7.36 -24.08 -35.29
CA LEU A 144 -7.59 -24.28 -33.86
C LEU A 144 -6.30 -24.74 -33.17
N SER A 145 -6.08 -24.24 -31.95
CA SER A 145 -5.01 -24.71 -31.05
C SER A 145 -5.33 -26.09 -30.49
N ALA A 146 -4.31 -26.81 -30.01
CA ALA A 146 -4.42 -28.15 -29.41
C ALA A 146 -5.56 -28.27 -28.39
N TYR A 147 -5.68 -27.29 -27.47
CA TYR A 147 -6.76 -27.26 -26.49
C TYR A 147 -8.16 -27.16 -27.14
N PHE A 148 -8.30 -26.35 -28.18
CA PHE A 148 -9.59 -26.20 -28.86
C PHE A 148 -9.95 -27.40 -29.74
N LEU A 149 -8.95 -28.11 -30.27
CA LEU A 149 -9.17 -29.41 -30.92
C LEU A 149 -9.64 -30.46 -29.91
N PHE A 150 -8.98 -30.55 -28.76
CA PHE A 150 -9.43 -31.38 -27.64
C PHE A 150 -10.86 -31.04 -27.21
N CYS A 151 -11.18 -29.75 -27.06
CA CYS A 151 -12.54 -29.33 -26.71
C CYS A 151 -13.55 -29.72 -27.78
N ALA A 152 -13.22 -29.68 -29.07
CA ALA A 152 -14.13 -30.07 -30.14
C ALA A 152 -14.53 -31.55 -30.04
N ASP A 153 -13.57 -32.42 -29.70
CA ASP A 153 -13.78 -33.87 -29.61
C ASP A 153 -14.44 -34.30 -28.29
N GLU A 154 -14.14 -33.60 -27.19
CA GLU A 154 -14.62 -33.96 -25.85
C GLU A 154 -15.94 -33.28 -25.45
N ARG A 155 -16.23 -32.09 -26.00
CA ARG A 155 -17.49 -31.38 -25.74
C ARG A 155 -18.75 -32.21 -26.01
N PRO A 156 -18.88 -32.98 -27.12
CA PRO A 156 -20.06 -33.83 -27.31
C PRO A 156 -20.13 -34.97 -26.29
N LYS A 157 -19.00 -35.47 -25.78
CA LYS A 157 -18.97 -36.54 -24.77
C LYS A 157 -19.46 -36.04 -23.42
N VAL A 158 -18.99 -34.86 -22.99
CA VAL A 158 -19.42 -34.21 -21.75
C VAL A 158 -20.87 -33.77 -21.82
N HIS A 159 -21.30 -33.23 -22.96
CA HIS A 159 -22.68 -32.80 -23.17
C HIS A 159 -23.65 -33.98 -23.30
N GLY A 160 -23.20 -35.09 -23.88
CA GLY A 160 -24.00 -36.32 -24.03
C GLY A 160 -24.17 -37.12 -22.74
N SER A 161 -23.18 -37.11 -21.84
CA SER A 161 -23.26 -37.82 -20.56
C SER A 161 -24.05 -37.07 -19.47
N GLN A 162 -24.25 -35.76 -19.63
CA GLN A 162 -24.85 -34.87 -18.63
C GLN A 162 -25.81 -33.89 -19.32
N THR A 163 -26.98 -34.39 -19.70
CA THR A 163 -28.10 -33.58 -20.20
C THR A 163 -28.58 -32.62 -19.10
N GLY A 164 -28.21 -31.33 -19.21
CA GLY A 164 -28.69 -30.26 -18.31
C GLY A 164 -27.63 -29.24 -17.87
N MET A 165 -26.34 -29.47 -18.13
CA MET A 165 -25.30 -28.51 -17.78
C MET A 165 -25.25 -27.32 -18.73
N SER A 166 -25.03 -26.11 -18.19
CA SER A 166 -24.81 -24.92 -18.99
C SER A 166 -23.56 -25.07 -19.85
N VAL A 167 -23.55 -24.42 -21.02
CA VAL A 167 -22.37 -24.29 -21.89
C VAL A 167 -21.14 -23.80 -21.11
N SER A 168 -21.35 -22.93 -20.12
CA SER A 168 -20.28 -22.43 -19.25
C SER A 168 -19.71 -23.52 -18.33
N ASP A 169 -20.54 -24.44 -17.87
CA ASP A 169 -20.13 -25.54 -16.99
C ASP A 169 -19.36 -26.60 -17.76
N VAL A 170 -19.83 -26.92 -18.97
CA VAL A 170 -19.11 -27.81 -19.90
C VAL A 170 -17.73 -27.23 -20.24
N ALA A 171 -17.62 -25.92 -20.46
CA ALA A 171 -16.33 -25.28 -20.73
C ALA A 171 -15.36 -25.35 -19.53
N ARG A 172 -15.87 -25.19 -18.30
CA ARG A 172 -15.06 -25.31 -17.08
C ARG A 172 -14.55 -26.73 -16.88
N GLU A 173 -15.42 -27.71 -17.07
CA GLU A 173 -15.09 -29.13 -16.98
C GLU A 173 -14.00 -29.53 -17.99
N LEU A 174 -14.13 -29.10 -19.24
CA LEU A 174 -13.12 -29.34 -20.28
C LEU A 174 -11.76 -28.70 -19.94
N GLY A 175 -11.77 -27.53 -19.30
CA GLY A 175 -10.55 -26.88 -18.82
C GLY A 175 -9.83 -27.70 -17.75
N ILE A 176 -10.58 -28.28 -16.81
CA ILE A 176 -10.04 -29.17 -15.76
C ILE A 176 -9.49 -30.45 -16.38
N ARG A 177 -10.24 -31.08 -17.29
CA ARG A 177 -9.79 -32.29 -18.00
C ARG A 177 -8.53 -32.06 -18.80
N TRP A 178 -8.41 -30.93 -19.50
CA TRP A 178 -7.18 -30.60 -20.23
C TRP A 178 -6.00 -30.35 -19.27
N LYS A 179 -6.22 -29.68 -18.14
CA LYS A 179 -5.16 -29.46 -17.14
C LYS A 179 -4.59 -30.81 -16.67
N ASN A 180 -5.47 -31.77 -16.39
CA ASN A 180 -5.12 -33.09 -15.87
C ASN A 180 -4.85 -34.15 -16.95
N ALA A 181 -5.01 -33.82 -18.24
CA ALA A 181 -4.80 -34.77 -19.32
C ALA A 181 -3.33 -35.26 -19.38
N PRO A 182 -3.11 -36.55 -19.68
CA PRO A 182 -1.76 -37.10 -19.82
C PRO A 182 -1.02 -36.42 -20.95
N ILE A 183 0.30 -36.35 -20.83
CA ILE A 183 1.15 -35.63 -21.79
C ILE A 183 1.06 -36.24 -23.20
N GLU A 184 0.87 -37.55 -23.32
CA GLU A 184 0.68 -38.23 -24.60
C GLU A 184 -0.57 -37.74 -25.34
N LEU A 185 -1.68 -37.58 -24.60
CA LEU A 185 -2.91 -37.05 -25.16
C LEU A 185 -2.73 -35.59 -25.58
N LYS A 186 -2.04 -34.78 -24.76
CA LYS A 186 -1.71 -33.39 -25.11
C LYS A 186 -0.84 -33.32 -26.36
N ASN A 187 0.17 -34.18 -26.47
CA ASN A 187 1.08 -34.24 -27.62
C ASN A 187 0.34 -34.62 -28.90
N LYS A 188 -0.61 -35.57 -28.87
CA LYS A 188 -1.47 -35.90 -30.01
C LYS A 188 -2.19 -34.65 -30.55
N TYR A 189 -2.78 -33.85 -29.67
CA TYR A 189 -3.49 -32.64 -30.07
C TYR A 189 -2.54 -31.49 -30.47
N GLU A 190 -1.35 -31.42 -29.87
CA GLU A 190 -0.32 -30.44 -30.25
C GLU A 190 0.23 -30.74 -31.65
N GLN A 191 0.46 -32.01 -31.98
CA GLN A 191 0.84 -32.43 -33.32
C GLN A 191 -0.26 -32.11 -34.34
N ALA A 192 -1.52 -32.47 -34.04
CA ALA A 192 -2.65 -32.14 -34.92
C ALA A 192 -2.85 -30.63 -35.10
N ALA A 193 -2.57 -29.82 -34.06
CA ALA A 193 -2.60 -28.36 -34.16
C ALA A 193 -1.44 -27.82 -35.00
N SER A 194 -0.25 -28.41 -34.88
CA SER A 194 0.93 -28.07 -35.67
C SER A 194 0.71 -28.32 -37.15
N GLU A 195 0.14 -29.47 -37.52
CA GLU A 195 -0.20 -29.79 -38.91
C GLU A 195 -1.21 -28.79 -39.49
N LYS A 196 -2.29 -28.50 -38.75
CA LYS A 196 -3.28 -27.49 -39.16
C LYS A 196 -2.67 -26.09 -39.27
N LYS A 197 -1.70 -25.76 -38.42
CA LYS A 197 -0.93 -24.51 -38.50
C LYS A 197 -0.06 -24.47 -39.75
N HIS A 198 0.58 -25.58 -40.12
CA HIS A 198 1.40 -25.67 -41.32
C HIS A 198 0.54 -25.50 -42.60
N VAL A 199 -0.60 -26.18 -42.68
CA VAL A 199 -1.56 -26.04 -43.80
C VAL A 199 -2.01 -24.58 -43.94
N TYR A 200 -2.44 -23.96 -42.83
CA TYR A 200 -2.84 -22.55 -42.83
C TYR A 200 -1.70 -21.60 -43.26
N GLN A 201 -0.46 -21.87 -42.85
CA GLN A 201 0.67 -21.05 -43.26
C GLN A 201 0.92 -21.13 -44.77
N ALA A 202 0.79 -22.32 -45.36
CA ALA A 202 0.88 -22.51 -46.81
C ALA A 202 -0.27 -21.80 -47.55
N GLU A 203 -1.51 -21.98 -47.10
CA GLU A 203 -2.69 -21.29 -47.66
C GLU A 203 -2.56 -19.76 -47.55
N MET A 204 -2.08 -19.26 -46.42
CA MET A 204 -1.84 -17.83 -46.21
C MET A 204 -0.72 -17.29 -47.08
N ALA A 205 0.31 -18.08 -47.38
CA ALA A 205 1.35 -17.66 -48.32
C ALA A 205 0.75 -17.46 -49.72
N ILE A 206 -0.05 -18.43 -50.19
CA ILE A 206 -0.77 -18.34 -51.47
C ILE A 206 -1.72 -17.12 -51.49
N TYR A 207 -2.53 -16.95 -50.45
CA TYR A 207 -3.47 -15.83 -50.34
C TYR A 207 -2.77 -14.47 -50.29
N ARG A 208 -1.62 -14.35 -49.60
CA ARG A 208 -0.80 -13.12 -49.62
C ARG A 208 -0.32 -12.79 -51.03
N HIS A 209 0.11 -13.79 -51.80
CA HIS A 209 0.54 -13.60 -53.18
C HIS A 209 -0.62 -13.24 -54.13
N GLN A 210 -1.81 -13.82 -53.93
CA GLN A 210 -3.02 -13.50 -54.72
C GLN A 210 -3.56 -12.09 -54.42
N THR A 211 -3.59 -11.69 -53.15
CA THR A 211 -4.05 -10.34 -52.75
C THR A 211 -3.06 -9.22 -53.10
N SER A 212 -1.78 -9.53 -53.31
CA SER A 212 -0.80 -8.58 -53.86
C SER A 212 -0.88 -8.44 -55.39
N THR A 213 -1.41 -9.44 -56.11
CA THR A 213 -1.47 -9.45 -57.58
C THR A 213 -2.84 -9.05 -58.13
N SER A 214 -3.91 -9.04 -57.32
CA SER A 214 -5.26 -8.65 -57.75
C SER A 214 -5.59 -7.16 -57.62
N THR A 215 -4.59 -6.29 -57.39
CA THR A 215 -4.75 -4.82 -57.44
C THR A 215 -3.89 -4.23 -58.55
N SER A 216 -4.24 -4.47 -59.83
CA SER A 216 -3.89 -3.67 -61.02
C SER A 216 -4.57 -4.24 -62.29
N PRO A 217 -5.28 -3.44 -63.10
CA PRO A 217 -5.65 -3.78 -64.50
C PRO A 217 -4.42 -3.80 -65.44
N PRO A 218 -4.49 -4.42 -66.64
CA PRO A 218 -3.33 -4.74 -67.50
C PRO A 218 -2.90 -3.59 -68.46
N GLU A 219 -1.71 -3.76 -69.06
CA GLU A 219 -0.96 -2.91 -70.03
C GLU A 219 -0.10 -1.78 -69.43
N THR A 220 1.16 -1.50 -69.77
CA THR A 220 2.16 -1.99 -70.76
C THR A 220 3.58 -1.53 -70.28
N PRO A 221 4.68 -2.08 -70.81
CA PRO A 221 6.04 -1.96 -70.25
C PRO A 221 6.85 -0.79 -70.86
N GLN A 222 7.62 0.00 -70.06
CA GLN A 222 8.90 0.66 -70.43
C GLN A 222 9.73 1.16 -69.21
N THR A 223 10.94 0.59 -69.08
CA THR A 223 12.29 1.23 -69.00
C THR A 223 12.71 2.08 -67.76
N PRO A 224 14.01 2.05 -67.32
CA PRO A 224 14.45 2.22 -65.92
C PRO A 224 15.27 3.50 -65.62
N LEU A 225 15.80 3.57 -64.37
CA LEU A 225 16.78 4.53 -63.76
C LEU A 225 16.12 5.62 -62.88
N THR A 226 16.58 6.03 -61.68
CA THR A 226 17.91 6.02 -61.01
C THR A 226 17.79 6.21 -59.48
N PRO A 227 18.89 6.05 -58.71
CA PRO A 227 18.97 6.01 -57.24
C PRO A 227 19.32 7.36 -56.59
N HIS A 228 18.66 7.71 -55.47
CA HIS A 228 19.22 8.64 -54.50
C HIS A 228 18.63 8.44 -53.09
N ASP A 229 19.50 8.54 -52.10
CA ASP A 229 19.28 8.63 -50.64
C ASP A 229 19.35 7.33 -49.82
N TYR A 230 20.56 6.78 -49.79
CA TYR A 230 21.08 6.13 -48.59
C TYR A 230 21.36 7.20 -47.51
N GLN A 231 20.64 7.13 -46.40
CA GLN A 231 21.08 7.68 -45.12
C GLN A 231 21.42 6.51 -44.19
N PRO A 232 22.61 6.48 -43.55
CA PRO A 232 23.03 5.36 -42.74
C PRO A 232 22.23 5.31 -41.44
N ILE A 233 21.34 4.32 -41.35
CA ILE A 233 20.71 3.89 -40.10
C ILE A 233 21.81 3.34 -39.18
N PHE A 234 22.17 4.09 -38.14
CA PHE A 234 22.94 3.56 -37.03
C PHE A 234 22.19 2.35 -36.47
N SER A 235 22.81 1.17 -36.57
CA SER A 235 22.23 -0.08 -36.14
C SER A 235 21.93 -0.02 -34.63
N SER A 236 20.76 -0.53 -34.25
CA SER A 236 20.29 -0.61 -32.85
C SER A 236 21.30 -1.28 -31.90
N SER A 237 22.24 -2.05 -32.43
CA SER A 237 23.35 -2.67 -31.69
C SER A 237 24.33 -1.65 -31.11
N SER A 238 24.60 -0.53 -31.79
CA SER A 238 25.57 0.49 -31.33
C SER A 238 25.04 1.25 -30.10
N ILE A 239 23.75 1.59 -30.11
CA ILE A 239 23.09 2.25 -28.98
C ILE A 239 23.01 1.31 -27.76
N GLN A 240 22.75 0.02 -27.96
CA GLN A 240 22.76 -0.97 -26.88
C GLN A 240 24.15 -1.17 -26.29
N GLN A 241 25.20 -1.17 -27.13
CA GLN A 241 26.58 -1.32 -26.66
C GLN A 241 27.04 -0.10 -25.85
N GLN A 242 26.64 1.11 -26.26
CA GLN A 242 26.93 2.33 -25.52
C GLN A 242 26.20 2.37 -24.16
N GLN A 243 24.93 1.95 -24.12
CA GLN A 243 24.18 1.83 -22.86
C GLN A 243 24.79 0.78 -21.92
N HIS A 244 25.22 -0.37 -22.46
CA HIS A 244 25.88 -1.41 -21.66
C HIS A 244 27.21 -0.91 -21.09
N SER A 245 28.02 -0.21 -21.88
CA SER A 245 29.28 0.39 -21.42
C SER A 245 29.06 1.42 -20.32
N GLN A 246 28.00 2.25 -20.40
CA GLN A 246 27.68 3.20 -19.34
C GLN A 246 27.26 2.50 -18.04
N LEU A 247 26.46 1.44 -18.12
CA LEU A 247 26.04 0.68 -16.94
C LEU A 247 27.21 0.02 -16.22
N GLN A 248 28.18 -0.53 -16.97
CA GLN A 248 29.39 -1.11 -16.39
C GLN A 248 30.21 -0.05 -15.63
N HIS A 249 30.32 1.17 -16.18
CA HIS A 249 31.05 2.25 -15.52
C HIS A 249 30.37 2.70 -14.20
N ILE A 250 29.04 2.79 -14.18
CA ILE A 250 28.27 3.14 -12.97
C ILE A 250 28.45 2.07 -11.88
N LEU A 251 28.45 0.79 -12.25
CA LEU A 251 28.65 -0.31 -11.30
C LEU A 251 30.05 -0.26 -10.67
N GLN A 252 31.07 0.03 -11.49
CA GLN A 252 32.45 0.14 -11.02
C GLN A 252 32.62 1.32 -10.06
N GLN A 253 31.97 2.46 -10.33
CA GLN A 253 32.00 3.62 -9.45
C GLN A 253 31.36 3.32 -8.08
N GLN A 254 30.25 2.58 -8.06
CA GLN A 254 29.61 2.14 -6.80
C GLN A 254 30.49 1.19 -5.99
N GLN A 255 31.20 0.26 -6.64
CA GLN A 255 32.17 -0.61 -5.95
C GLN A 255 33.33 0.18 -5.34
N GLN A 256 33.83 1.20 -6.03
CA GLN A 256 34.88 2.08 -5.48
C GLN A 256 34.36 2.85 -4.27
N GLN A 257 33.15 3.41 -4.32
CA GLN A 257 32.55 4.09 -3.15
C GLN A 257 32.37 3.12 -1.98
N HIS A 258 31.98 1.87 -2.22
CA HIS A 258 31.85 0.86 -1.18
C HIS A 258 33.21 0.52 -0.54
N GLN A 259 34.28 0.42 -1.33
CA GLN A 259 35.64 0.22 -0.82
C GLN A 259 36.15 1.42 0.00
N GLN A 260 35.85 2.65 -0.43
CA GLN A 260 36.22 3.85 0.33
C GLN A 260 35.46 3.92 1.67
N ASN A 261 34.18 3.54 1.69
CA ASN A 261 33.41 3.44 2.94
C ASN A 261 33.91 2.30 3.84
N PHE A 262 34.39 1.19 3.28
CA PHE A 262 34.94 0.07 4.04
C PHE A 262 36.29 0.44 4.68
N ASN A 263 37.17 1.14 3.96
CA ASN A 263 38.47 1.59 4.47
C ASN A 263 38.36 2.72 5.52
N SER A 264 37.19 3.37 5.63
CA SER A 264 36.94 4.40 6.64
C SER A 264 36.55 3.84 8.02
N TYR A 265 36.29 2.53 8.14
CA TYR A 265 35.83 1.89 9.38
C TYR A 265 36.92 1.13 10.15
N ASP A 266 38.15 1.04 9.61
CA ASP A 266 39.25 0.25 10.21
C ASP A 266 40.41 1.12 10.75
N ASN A 267 40.21 2.44 10.86
CA ASN A 267 41.16 3.34 11.54
C ASN A 267 40.42 4.16 12.59
N GLY A 268 40.11 3.54 13.71
CA GLY A 268 39.49 4.20 14.84
C GLY A 268 39.37 3.29 16.04
N ASP A 269 40.34 3.43 16.94
CA ASP A 269 40.25 3.11 18.37
C ASP A 269 40.80 1.74 18.84
N THR A 270 42.12 1.58 18.68
CA THR A 270 42.94 0.82 19.64
C THR A 270 43.78 1.83 20.41
N THR A 271 43.32 2.29 21.57
CA THR A 271 44.24 2.83 22.59
C THR A 271 43.72 2.61 24.01
N GLU A 272 44.10 1.46 24.57
CA GLU A 272 44.73 1.30 25.89
C GLU A 272 44.06 1.97 27.10
N HIS A 273 43.42 1.14 27.92
CA HIS A 273 42.99 1.46 29.28
C HIS A 273 44.03 0.89 30.27
N PRO A 274 44.82 1.72 30.99
CA PRO A 274 45.58 1.28 32.14
C PRO A 274 44.70 1.36 33.39
N THR A 275 44.53 0.22 34.06
CA THR A 275 44.09 0.14 35.45
C THR A 275 45.27 0.41 36.39
N GLU A 276 44.99 1.18 37.45
CA GLU A 276 45.65 1.22 38.77
C GLU A 276 46.40 2.52 39.14
N PHE A 277 46.10 2.98 40.37
CA PHE A 277 46.76 4.01 41.18
C PHE A 277 46.59 5.48 40.70
N ASP A 278 46.20 6.47 41.51
CA ASP A 278 46.54 6.64 42.92
C ASP A 278 45.60 7.59 43.68
N MET A 279 45.66 7.42 45.00
CA MET A 279 45.06 8.11 46.13
C MET A 279 45.11 9.65 46.11
N ILE A 280 44.06 10.31 46.66
CA ILE A 280 44.21 11.54 47.48
C ILE A 280 43.20 11.53 48.66
N THR A 281 43.73 11.11 49.81
CA THR A 281 43.61 11.65 51.19
C THR A 281 42.28 12.21 51.74
N GLY A 282 41.92 11.74 52.94
CA GLY A 282 41.47 12.63 54.02
C GLY A 282 40.39 12.09 54.96
N GLY A 283 40.79 11.46 56.07
CA GLY A 283 39.88 11.14 57.19
C GLY A 283 40.55 10.37 58.32
N HIS A 284 41.15 11.10 59.25
CA HIS A 284 41.96 10.66 60.39
C HIS A 284 41.15 10.05 61.56
N SER A 285 41.80 9.11 62.25
CA SER A 285 41.90 8.94 63.72
C SER A 285 40.74 8.32 64.51
N VAL A 286 40.94 7.06 64.94
CA VAL A 286 40.88 6.66 66.37
C VAL A 286 41.98 5.61 66.58
N GLY A 287 42.93 5.88 67.47
CA GLY A 287 43.93 4.94 67.93
C GLY A 287 43.55 4.40 69.31
N ASP A 288 43.61 3.08 69.45
CA ASP A 288 43.67 2.38 70.73
C ASP A 288 45.07 2.56 71.34
N ASN A 289 45.11 2.87 72.63
CA ASN A 289 46.26 2.64 73.49
C ASN A 289 45.74 1.99 74.78
N ASP A 290 46.15 0.75 74.99
CA ASP A 290 46.12 0.06 76.27
C ASP A 290 47.33 0.48 77.11
N VAL A 291 47.14 0.40 78.44
CA VAL A 291 48.04 0.68 79.60
C VAL A 291 47.84 2.03 80.28
#